data_AF-A0A9E3BML8-F1
#
_entry.id   AF-A0A9E3BML8-F1
#
_cell.length_a   1.000
_cell.length_b   1.000
_cell.length_c   1.000
_cell.angle_alpha   90.00
_cell.angle_beta   90.00
_cell.angle_gamma   90.00
#
_symmetry.space_group_name_H-M   'P 1'
#
loop_
_entity.id
_entity.type
_entity.pdbx_description
1 polymer ?
#
loop_
_entity_poly.entity_id
_entity_poly.type
_entity_poly.pdbx_seq_one_letter_code
_entity_poly.pdbx_strand_id
1 'polypeptide(L)'
;ELGQVLLDPPTVAGWAQGRAWITPGTLLARGNFAREAVLPDMIDFVDPNLIPDAATRRTNTRILSGMDISAATSEQGSSPKPEAGKDMAGPKAMANLLSEHEDFNTRYASLKGWQEAVRKIKPILRAPAQFSLTEIVFAEQAQTTSDAVDRLLARFLSVPIDEQARAAIVAFLDDQLGTSDLVRAKTYLEEPLRLVAHLIMSAPEYQLA
;
A
#
# COMPACT_ATOMS: atom_id res chain seq x y z
N GLU A 1 7.31 -4.63 3.20
CA GLU A 1 6.54 -3.47 2.72
C GLU A 1 7.19 -2.22 3.29
N LEU A 2 7.02 -1.03 2.69
CA LEU A 2 7.17 0.19 3.51
C LEU A 2 6.40 -0.08 4.79
N GLY A 3 6.81 0.43 5.94
CA GLY A 3 5.92 0.45 7.12
C GLY A 3 4.69 1.35 6.90
N GLN A 4 4.16 1.38 5.67
CA GLN A 4 3.12 2.19 5.08
C GLN A 4 2.28 1.22 4.25
N VAL A 5 1.19 0.76 4.83
CA VAL A 5 0.07 0.32 4.01
C VAL A 5 -0.46 1.58 3.33
N LEU A 6 -0.75 1.50 2.02
CA LEU A 6 -1.30 2.62 1.27
C LEU A 6 -2.55 3.16 1.99
N LEU A 7 -2.58 4.46 2.29
CA LEU A 7 -3.64 5.17 3.03
C LEU A 7 -3.70 4.89 4.55
N ASP A 8 -2.71 4.21 5.13
CA ASP A 8 -2.57 4.05 6.57
C ASP A 8 -1.70 5.18 7.16
N PRO A 9 -2.25 6.07 8.01
CA PRO A 9 -1.49 7.17 8.58
C PRO A 9 -0.42 6.67 9.56
N PRO A 10 0.75 7.35 9.66
CA PRO A 10 1.75 7.00 10.66
C PRO A 10 1.16 7.13 12.08
N THR A 11 1.51 6.18 12.95
CA THR A 11 1.09 6.23 14.36
C THR A 11 1.81 7.33 15.13
N VAL A 12 1.36 7.63 16.36
CA VAL A 12 2.02 8.60 17.28
C VAL A 12 3.49 8.29 17.60
N ALA A 13 3.96 7.07 17.34
CA ALA A 13 5.39 6.71 17.44
C ALA A 13 6.24 7.26 16.26
N GLY A 14 5.59 7.80 15.23
CA GLY A 14 6.23 8.27 14.00
C GLY A 14 6.72 7.12 13.11
N TRP A 15 7.57 7.46 12.16
CA TRP A 15 8.28 6.51 11.31
C TRP A 15 9.39 5.80 12.09
N ALA A 16 9.68 4.54 11.79
CA ALA A 16 10.89 3.90 12.28
C ALA A 16 12.12 4.71 11.79
N GLN A 17 12.72 5.47 12.69
CA GLN A 17 13.89 6.31 12.40
C GLN A 17 15.15 5.45 12.25
N GLY A 18 16.16 5.93 11.51
CA GLY A 18 17.49 5.29 11.37
C GLY A 18 17.72 4.59 10.03
N ARG A 19 18.82 3.82 9.91
CA ARG A 19 19.24 3.17 8.64
C ARG A 19 18.26 2.12 8.09
N ALA A 20 17.24 1.75 8.86
CA ALA A 20 16.17 0.83 8.44
C ALA A 20 15.01 1.53 7.69
N TRP A 21 14.98 2.87 7.69
CA TRP A 21 13.94 3.69 7.04
C TRP A 21 13.88 3.50 5.52
N ILE A 22 15.03 3.32 4.87
CA ILE A 22 15.11 3.05 3.43
C ILE A 22 15.97 1.80 3.22
N THR A 23 15.30 0.70 2.92
CA THR A 23 15.90 -0.56 2.46
C THR A 23 15.68 -0.70 0.96
N PRO A 24 16.47 -1.55 0.27
CA PRO A 24 16.18 -1.91 -1.12
C PRO A 24 14.74 -2.41 -1.32
N GLY A 25 14.20 -3.17 -0.35
CA GLY A 25 12.81 -3.63 -0.38
C GLY A 25 11.78 -2.49 -0.32
N THR A 26 12.03 -1.44 0.47
CA THR A 26 11.16 -0.26 0.51
C THR A 26 11.30 0.63 -0.72
N LEU A 27 12.48 0.66 -1.37
CA LEU A 27 12.67 1.33 -2.67
C LEU A 27 11.90 0.62 -3.79
N LEU A 28 11.94 -0.71 -3.83
CA LEU A 28 11.14 -1.51 -4.76
C LEU A 28 9.63 -1.34 -4.49
N ALA A 29 9.22 -1.36 -3.22
CA ALA A 29 7.82 -1.12 -2.86
C ALA A 29 7.34 0.29 -3.24
N ARG A 30 8.21 1.32 -3.18
CA ARG A 30 7.90 2.67 -3.69
C ARG A 30 7.66 2.68 -5.20
N GLY A 31 8.45 1.94 -5.98
CA GLY A 31 8.20 1.75 -7.41
C GLY A 31 6.85 1.09 -7.69
N ASN A 32 6.40 0.20 -6.79
CA ASN A 32 5.11 -0.47 -6.89
C ASN A 32 3.90 0.38 -6.45
N PHE A 33 4.08 1.46 -5.69
CA PHE A 33 2.96 2.35 -5.33
C PHE A 33 2.26 2.91 -6.57
N ALA A 34 3.03 3.32 -7.58
CA ALA A 34 2.48 3.82 -8.84
C ALA A 34 1.59 2.76 -9.52
N ARG A 35 2.00 1.49 -9.44
CA ARG A 35 1.20 0.37 -9.91
C ARG A 35 -0.10 0.26 -9.11
N GLU A 36 -0.06 0.31 -7.77
CA GLU A 36 -1.30 0.24 -6.96
C GLU A 36 -2.27 1.40 -7.25
N ALA A 37 -1.75 2.59 -7.56
CA ALA A 37 -2.57 3.76 -7.88
C ALA A 37 -3.16 3.71 -9.30
N VAL A 38 -2.39 3.29 -10.29
CA VAL A 38 -2.78 3.34 -11.71
C VAL A 38 -3.37 2.02 -12.21
N LEU A 39 -3.01 0.90 -11.58
CA LEU A 39 -3.51 -0.46 -11.86
C LEU A 39 -4.07 -1.06 -10.57
N PRO A 40 -5.17 -0.50 -10.05
CA PRO A 40 -5.68 -0.95 -8.77
C PRO A 40 -6.29 -2.35 -8.88
N ASP A 41 -5.98 -3.21 -7.92
CA ASP A 41 -6.59 -4.54 -7.83
C ASP A 41 -8.04 -4.41 -7.38
N MET A 42 -8.99 -4.49 -8.31
CA MET A 42 -10.41 -4.34 -7.99
C MET A 42 -11.01 -5.53 -7.24
N ILE A 43 -10.34 -6.68 -7.24
CA ILE A 43 -10.85 -7.93 -6.65
C ILE A 43 -10.34 -8.07 -5.21
N ASP A 44 -9.03 -7.90 -5.02
CA ASP A 44 -8.38 -8.12 -3.73
C ASP A 44 -8.22 -6.82 -2.92
N PHE A 45 -8.79 -5.68 -3.39
CA PHE A 45 -8.79 -4.44 -2.62
C PHE A 45 -9.48 -4.62 -1.26
N VAL A 46 -8.72 -4.37 -0.20
CA VAL A 46 -9.23 -4.30 1.17
C VAL A 46 -9.06 -2.87 1.66
N ASP A 47 -10.17 -2.24 2.09
CA ASP A 47 -10.12 -0.90 2.68
C ASP A 47 -9.16 -0.91 3.88
N PRO A 48 -8.11 -0.07 3.90
CA PRO A 48 -7.16 0.03 5.00
C PRO A 48 -7.81 0.29 6.36
N ASN A 49 -8.97 0.96 6.40
CA ASN A 49 -9.74 1.17 7.63
C ASN A 49 -10.26 -0.14 8.25
N LEU A 50 -10.31 -1.22 7.46
CA LEU A 50 -10.79 -2.55 7.85
C LEU A 50 -9.63 -3.55 8.01
N ILE A 51 -8.38 -3.09 7.99
CA ILE A 51 -7.21 -3.93 8.20
C ILE A 51 -6.80 -3.86 9.67
N PRO A 52 -7.00 -4.92 10.47
CA PRO A 52 -6.48 -4.97 11.83
C PRO A 52 -4.96 -5.18 11.82
N ASP A 53 -4.29 -4.75 12.90
CA ASP A 53 -2.88 -5.05 13.13
C ASP A 53 -2.64 -6.57 13.26
N ALA A 54 -1.38 -6.98 13.08
CA ALA A 54 -0.99 -8.39 13.06
C ALA A 54 -1.31 -9.13 14.37
N ALA A 55 -1.23 -8.46 15.51
CA ALA A 55 -1.52 -9.07 16.82
C ALA A 55 -3.04 -9.28 16.97
N THR A 56 -3.84 -8.27 16.66
CA THR A 56 -5.31 -8.37 16.66
C THR A 56 -5.80 -9.48 15.73
N ARG A 57 -5.24 -9.56 14.51
CA ARG A 57 -5.57 -10.62 13.55
C ARG A 57 -5.24 -12.01 14.12
N ARG A 58 -4.05 -12.17 14.69
CA ARG A 58 -3.60 -13.44 15.29
C ARG A 58 -4.51 -13.88 16.44
N THR A 59 -4.84 -12.96 17.36
CA THR A 59 -5.76 -13.25 18.47
C THR A 59 -7.13 -13.68 17.96
N ASN A 60 -7.69 -12.99 16.96
CA ASN A 60 -8.96 -13.36 16.36
C ASN A 60 -8.93 -14.76 15.75
N THR A 61 -7.90 -15.09 14.96
CA THR A 61 -7.75 -16.42 14.34
C THR A 61 -7.70 -17.53 15.39
N ARG A 62 -6.97 -17.31 16.49
CA ARG A 62 -6.86 -18.31 17.58
C ARG A 62 -8.19 -18.53 18.30
N ILE A 63 -8.93 -17.46 18.60
CA ILE A 63 -10.27 -17.57 19.19
C ILE A 63 -11.21 -18.34 18.24
N LEU A 64 -11.19 -18.02 16.95
CA LEU A 64 -12.01 -18.71 15.95
C LEU A 64 -11.63 -20.19 15.78
N SER A 65 -10.38 -20.55 16.07
CA SER A 65 -9.92 -21.96 16.11
C SER A 65 -10.33 -22.72 17.38
N GLY A 66 -11.08 -22.09 18.29
CA GLY A 66 -11.58 -22.71 19.52
C GLY A 66 -10.66 -22.62 20.73
N MET A 67 -9.59 -21.81 20.67
CA MET A 67 -8.76 -21.54 21.86
C MET A 67 -9.53 -20.67 22.86
N ASP A 68 -9.30 -20.92 24.15
CA ASP A 68 -9.73 -19.98 25.19
C ASP A 68 -8.99 -18.62 25.05
N ILE A 69 -9.51 -17.58 25.70
CA ILE A 69 -9.00 -16.21 25.56
C ILE A 69 -7.54 -16.12 26.05
N SER A 70 -7.20 -16.80 27.13
CA SER A 70 -5.88 -16.79 27.75
C SER A 70 -4.83 -17.45 26.84
N ALA A 71 -5.14 -18.60 26.25
CA ALA A 71 -4.33 -19.26 25.24
C ALA A 71 -4.22 -18.44 23.95
N ALA A 72 -5.34 -17.89 23.46
CA ALA A 72 -5.39 -17.12 22.23
C ALA A 72 -4.54 -15.83 22.28
N THR A 73 -4.45 -15.23 23.47
CA THR A 73 -3.70 -13.98 23.70
C THR A 73 -2.27 -14.21 24.16
N SER A 74 -1.86 -15.43 24.50
CA SER A 74 -0.48 -15.74 24.89
C SER A 74 0.54 -15.63 23.74
N GLU A 75 1.77 -15.17 24.01
CA GLU A 75 2.88 -15.17 23.03
C GLU A 75 3.61 -16.53 22.93
N GLN A 76 2.89 -17.66 22.93
CA GLN A 76 3.51 -18.93 22.55
C GLN A 76 3.96 -18.84 21.08
N GLY A 77 5.23 -18.52 20.85
CA GLY A 77 5.91 -18.65 19.56
C GLY A 77 6.76 -17.48 19.05
N SER A 78 6.98 -16.39 19.80
CA SER A 78 7.81 -15.26 19.28
C SER A 78 8.93 -14.78 20.20
N SER A 79 9.09 -15.38 21.37
CA SER A 79 10.24 -15.13 22.25
C SER A 79 10.90 -16.48 22.59
N PRO A 80 12.25 -16.58 22.59
CA PRO A 80 12.90 -17.77 23.13
C PRO A 80 12.37 -17.97 24.55
N LYS A 81 12.00 -19.21 24.90
CA LYS A 81 11.80 -19.56 26.31
C LYS A 81 13.03 -19.05 27.06
N PRO A 82 12.90 -18.20 28.10
CA PRO A 82 14.06 -17.90 28.92
C PRO A 82 14.55 -19.23 29.47
N GLU A 83 15.78 -19.61 29.13
CA GLU A 83 16.49 -20.65 29.87
C GLU A 83 16.36 -20.30 31.35
N ALA A 84 15.91 -21.28 32.14
CA ALA A 84 15.78 -21.14 33.57
C ALA A 84 17.12 -20.65 34.15
N GLY A 85 17.16 -19.40 34.63
CA GLY A 85 18.30 -18.86 35.38
C GLY A 85 18.98 -17.60 34.83
N LYS A 86 18.42 -16.86 33.86
CA LYS A 86 18.93 -15.52 33.53
C LYS A 86 17.94 -14.42 33.92
N ASP A 87 18.29 -13.72 35.00
CA ASP A 87 17.70 -12.48 35.47
C ASP A 87 17.51 -11.47 34.34
N MET A 88 16.28 -11.27 33.87
CA MET A 88 15.90 -10.10 33.08
C MET A 88 14.45 -9.69 33.38
N ALA A 89 14.15 -9.36 34.64
CA ALA A 89 12.93 -8.65 35.01
C ALA A 89 13.07 -7.15 34.69
N GLY A 90 13.08 -6.81 33.40
CA GLY A 90 12.92 -5.42 32.96
C GLY A 90 11.44 -5.01 32.98
N PRO A 91 11.10 -3.71 33.08
CA PRO A 91 9.71 -3.24 33.13
C PRO A 91 8.85 -3.68 31.92
N LYS A 92 9.46 -3.93 30.76
CA LYS A 92 8.78 -4.52 29.58
C LYS A 92 8.34 -5.97 29.79
N ALA A 93 9.10 -6.78 30.54
CA ALA A 93 8.74 -8.15 30.87
C ALA A 93 7.53 -8.18 31.81
N MET A 94 7.47 -7.25 32.77
CA MET A 94 6.30 -7.14 33.65
C MET A 94 5.05 -6.65 32.92
N ALA A 95 5.14 -5.65 32.04
CA ALA A 95 4.00 -5.19 31.25
C ALA A 95 3.40 -6.31 30.35
N ASN A 96 4.23 -7.21 29.84
CA ASN A 96 3.77 -8.38 29.08
C ASN A 96 3.10 -9.44 29.97
N LEU A 97 3.58 -9.65 31.20
CA LEU A 97 2.93 -10.55 32.16
C LEU A 97 1.58 -9.99 32.61
N LEU A 98 1.49 -8.69 32.88
CA LEU A 98 0.23 -8.05 33.27
C LEU A 98 -0.81 -8.01 32.15
N SER A 99 -0.39 -7.90 30.89
CA SER A 99 -1.29 -7.84 29.74
C SER A 99 -1.89 -9.20 29.34
N GLU A 100 -1.47 -10.29 29.98
CA GLU A 100 -1.96 -11.65 29.76
C GLU A 100 -2.94 -12.12 30.85
N HIS A 101 -3.08 -11.38 31.96
CA HIS A 101 -4.05 -11.71 33.00
C HIS A 101 -5.49 -11.45 32.53
N GLU A 102 -6.41 -12.34 32.88
CA GLU A 102 -7.82 -12.28 32.46
C GLU A 102 -8.49 -10.95 32.86
N ASP A 103 -8.12 -10.39 34.01
CA ASP A 103 -8.66 -9.13 34.51
C ASP A 103 -8.24 -7.91 33.67
N PHE A 104 -7.09 -7.98 32.98
CA PHE A 104 -6.50 -6.88 32.22
C PHE A 104 -5.80 -7.36 30.94
N ASN A 105 -6.55 -8.04 30.07
CA ASN A 105 -6.02 -8.54 28.81
C ASN A 105 -6.03 -7.47 27.70
N THR A 106 -4.90 -6.82 27.47
CA THR A 106 -4.82 -5.71 26.50
C THR A 106 -4.97 -6.18 25.05
N ARG A 107 -4.54 -7.41 24.73
CA ARG A 107 -4.66 -7.98 23.37
C ARG A 107 -6.12 -8.29 23.03
N TYR A 108 -6.86 -8.87 23.98
CA TYR A 108 -8.30 -9.07 23.85
C TYR A 108 -9.05 -7.73 23.79
N ALA A 109 -8.65 -6.76 24.62
CA ALA A 109 -9.20 -5.41 24.58
C ALA A 109 -8.97 -4.72 23.23
N SER A 110 -7.79 -4.85 22.61
CA SER A 110 -7.52 -4.35 21.26
C SER A 110 -8.44 -4.99 20.21
N LEU A 111 -8.63 -6.32 20.27
CA LEU A 111 -9.57 -7.01 19.39
C LEU A 111 -11.00 -6.47 19.55
N LYS A 112 -11.47 -6.32 20.79
CA LYS A 112 -12.81 -5.77 21.06
C LYS A 112 -12.94 -4.31 20.65
N GLY A 113 -11.92 -3.50 20.92
CA GLY A 113 -11.83 -2.11 20.49
C GLY A 113 -11.94 -2.00 18.97
N TRP A 114 -11.20 -2.83 18.23
CA TRP A 114 -11.29 -2.89 16.77
C TRP A 114 -12.69 -3.33 16.29
N GLN A 115 -13.27 -4.38 16.88
CA GLN A 115 -14.64 -4.83 16.54
C GLN A 115 -15.69 -3.73 16.76
N GLU A 116 -15.58 -2.98 17.86
CA GLU A 116 -16.49 -1.86 18.17
C GLU A 116 -16.25 -0.64 17.26
N ALA A 117 -14.99 -0.35 16.93
CA ALA A 117 -14.63 0.70 15.99
C ALA A 117 -15.23 0.44 14.61
N VAL A 118 -15.06 -0.77 14.07
CA VAL A 118 -15.64 -1.16 12.77
C VAL A 118 -17.17 -1.09 12.76
N ARG A 119 -17.83 -1.34 13.90
CA ARG A 119 -19.30 -1.23 14.01
C ARG A 119 -19.82 0.20 14.07
N LYS A 120 -19.09 1.11 14.73
CA LYS A 120 -19.57 2.45 15.09
C LYS A 120 -19.06 3.55 14.17
N ILE A 121 -17.86 3.39 13.62
CA ILE A 121 -17.25 4.40 12.76
C ILE A 121 -17.89 4.29 11.38
N LYS A 122 -18.42 5.40 10.86
CA LYS A 122 -18.82 5.49 9.46
C LYS A 122 -17.55 5.44 8.62
N PRO A 123 -17.26 4.34 7.89
CA PRO A 123 -16.03 4.26 7.12
C PRO A 123 -16.08 5.27 5.98
N ILE A 124 -14.95 5.93 5.73
CA ILE A 124 -14.72 6.60 4.46
C ILE A 124 -14.24 5.49 3.53
N LEU A 125 -15.18 4.87 2.82
CA LEU A 125 -14.87 3.76 1.93
C LEU A 125 -13.81 4.22 0.93
N ARG A 126 -12.64 3.60 1.04
CA ARG A 126 -11.58 3.75 0.05
C ARG A 126 -11.98 2.90 -1.15
N ALA A 127 -11.81 3.45 -2.33
CA ALA A 127 -12.03 2.73 -3.58
C ALA A 127 -10.74 2.75 -4.39
N PRO A 128 -10.53 1.74 -5.24
CA PRO A 128 -9.49 1.80 -6.26
C PRO A 128 -9.64 3.08 -7.10
N ALA A 129 -8.55 3.55 -7.69
CA ALA A 129 -8.56 4.78 -8.49
C ALA A 129 -9.65 4.75 -9.57
N GLN A 130 -10.63 5.65 -9.46
CA GLN A 130 -11.83 5.68 -10.32
C GLN A 130 -11.70 6.62 -11.53
N PHE A 131 -10.53 7.20 -11.78
CA PHE A 131 -10.33 8.08 -12.94
C PHE A 131 -10.07 7.27 -14.22
N SER A 132 -10.40 7.84 -15.38
CA SER A 132 -10.03 7.30 -16.69
C SER A 132 -8.91 8.13 -17.31
N LEU A 133 -7.80 7.49 -17.66
CA LEU A 133 -6.73 8.15 -18.42
C LEU A 133 -7.16 8.45 -19.85
N THR A 134 -8.02 7.60 -20.43
CA THR A 134 -8.65 7.83 -21.74
C THR A 134 -9.41 9.15 -21.76
N GLU A 135 -10.29 9.37 -20.79
CA GLU A 135 -11.05 10.61 -20.68
C GLU A 135 -10.13 11.82 -20.49
N ILE A 136 -9.08 11.68 -19.67
CA ILE A 136 -8.10 12.74 -19.42
C ILE A 136 -7.38 13.16 -20.71
N VAL A 137 -6.81 12.22 -21.46
CA VAL A 137 -6.05 12.56 -22.68
C VAL A 137 -6.96 13.11 -23.78
N PHE A 138 -8.20 12.62 -23.90
CA PHE A 138 -9.16 13.16 -24.86
C PHE A 138 -9.70 14.54 -24.45
N ALA A 139 -9.88 14.81 -23.16
CA ALA A 139 -10.23 16.15 -22.67
C ALA A 139 -9.16 17.19 -23.02
N GLU A 140 -7.89 16.76 -23.07
CA GLU A 140 -6.75 17.57 -23.51
C GLU A 140 -6.50 17.53 -25.03
N GLN A 141 -7.44 16.97 -25.79
CA GLN A 141 -7.44 16.91 -27.25
C GLN A 141 -6.25 16.14 -27.85
N ALA A 142 -5.70 15.16 -27.13
CA ALA A 142 -4.66 14.28 -27.66
C ALA A 142 -5.20 13.47 -28.85
N GLN A 143 -4.48 13.50 -29.97
CA GLN A 143 -4.86 12.73 -31.18
C GLN A 143 -3.88 11.60 -31.46
N THR A 144 -2.63 11.77 -31.08
CA THR A 144 -1.56 10.79 -31.29
C THR A 144 -0.99 10.25 -29.99
N THR A 145 -0.31 9.10 -30.07
CA THR A 145 0.42 8.51 -28.93
C THR A 145 1.48 9.46 -28.39
N SER A 146 2.14 10.22 -29.26
CA SER A 146 3.04 11.30 -28.87
C SER A 146 2.32 12.38 -28.04
N ASP A 147 1.16 12.87 -28.50
CA ASP A 147 0.39 13.86 -27.74
C ASP A 147 -0.02 13.32 -26.37
N ALA A 148 -0.50 12.06 -26.33
CA ALA A 148 -0.93 11.41 -25.11
C ALA A 148 0.21 11.30 -24.10
N VAL A 149 1.38 10.84 -24.54
CA VAL A 149 2.58 10.76 -23.71
C VAL A 149 2.99 12.14 -23.21
N ASP A 150 2.99 13.17 -24.07
CA ASP A 150 3.35 14.53 -23.67
C ASP A 150 2.41 15.10 -22.61
N ARG A 151 1.09 14.84 -22.72
CA ARG A 151 0.11 15.23 -21.71
C ARG A 151 0.36 14.52 -20.38
N LEU A 152 0.63 13.22 -20.40
CA LEU A 152 0.90 12.46 -19.18
C LEU A 152 2.22 12.86 -18.53
N LEU A 153 3.27 13.11 -19.31
CA LEU A 153 4.56 13.61 -18.81
C LEU A 153 4.39 14.97 -18.13
N ALA A 154 3.70 15.91 -18.78
CA ALA A 154 3.43 17.23 -18.21
C ALA A 154 2.58 17.17 -16.93
N ARG A 155 1.75 16.13 -16.78
CA ARG A 155 0.88 15.95 -15.62
C ARG A 155 1.56 15.29 -14.43
N PHE A 156 2.44 14.31 -14.69
CA PHE A 156 3.05 13.50 -13.64
C PHE A 156 4.47 13.92 -13.28
N LEU A 157 5.21 14.57 -14.18
CA LEU A 157 6.59 14.96 -13.94
C LEU A 157 6.72 16.47 -13.72
N SER A 158 7.49 16.84 -12.70
CA SER A 158 7.86 18.24 -12.43
C SER A 158 9.10 18.67 -13.22
N VAL A 159 9.91 17.70 -13.69
CA VAL A 159 11.16 17.91 -14.42
C VAL A 159 11.03 17.22 -15.79
N PRO A 160 11.47 17.86 -16.89
CA PRO A 160 11.42 17.23 -18.21
C PRO A 160 12.36 16.02 -18.28
N ILE A 161 11.95 15.00 -19.03
CA ILE A 161 12.80 13.88 -19.42
C ILE A 161 13.57 14.22 -20.70
N ASP A 162 14.64 13.47 -20.97
CA ASP A 162 15.35 13.58 -22.24
C ASP A 162 14.54 13.00 -23.41
N GLU A 163 14.87 13.42 -24.63
CA GLU A 163 14.14 13.03 -25.83
C GLU A 163 14.23 11.53 -26.13
N GLN A 164 15.33 10.86 -25.73
CA GLN A 164 15.49 9.43 -25.94
C GLN A 164 14.54 8.64 -25.03
N ALA A 165 14.43 9.03 -23.75
CA ALA A 165 13.46 8.46 -22.82
C ALA A 165 12.02 8.71 -23.29
N ARG A 166 11.71 9.92 -23.74
CA ARG A 166 10.40 10.27 -24.31
C ARG A 166 10.05 9.38 -25.49
N ALA A 167 10.96 9.27 -26.47
CA ALA A 167 10.76 8.45 -27.66
C ALA A 167 10.53 6.97 -27.31
N ALA A 168 11.21 6.45 -26.28
CA ALA A 168 11.01 5.08 -25.82
C ALA A 168 9.60 4.86 -25.24
N ILE A 169 9.06 5.83 -24.49
CA ILE A 169 7.70 5.74 -23.93
C ILE A 169 6.65 5.82 -25.05
N VAL A 170 6.84 6.69 -26.03
CA VAL A 170 5.96 6.78 -27.22
C VAL A 170 5.98 5.47 -28.00
N ALA A 171 7.17 4.92 -28.28
CA ALA A 171 7.31 3.66 -28.99
C ALA A 171 6.66 2.49 -28.23
N PHE A 172 6.75 2.49 -26.90
CA PHE A 172 6.06 1.52 -26.06
C PHE A 172 4.54 1.63 -26.22
N LEU A 173 3.97 2.85 -26.20
CA LEU A 173 2.54 3.04 -26.38
C LEU A 173 2.07 2.64 -27.79
N ASP A 174 2.84 2.98 -28.82
CA ASP A 174 2.57 2.57 -30.21
C ASP A 174 2.52 1.04 -30.35
N ASP A 175 3.46 0.33 -29.72
CA ASP A 175 3.53 -1.13 -29.71
C ASP A 175 2.31 -1.75 -29.00
N GLN A 176 1.94 -1.22 -27.83
CA GLN A 176 0.77 -1.69 -27.09
C GLN A 176 -0.55 -1.46 -27.84
N LEU A 177 -0.65 -0.38 -28.62
CA LEU A 177 -1.87 -0.05 -29.37
C LEU A 177 -1.91 -0.65 -30.78
N GLY A 178 -0.77 -1.00 -31.36
CA GLY A 178 -0.62 -1.35 -32.77
C GLY A 178 -0.89 -0.18 -33.73
N THR A 179 -1.00 1.05 -33.21
CA THR A 179 -1.28 2.28 -33.96
C THR A 179 -0.88 3.51 -33.17
N SER A 180 -0.54 4.60 -33.87
CA SER A 180 -0.29 5.90 -33.26
C SER A 180 -1.53 6.79 -33.18
N ASP A 181 -2.67 6.36 -33.73
CA ASP A 181 -3.94 7.11 -33.76
C ASP A 181 -4.84 6.74 -32.57
N LEU A 182 -5.00 7.67 -31.62
CA LEU A 182 -5.82 7.44 -30.42
C LEU A 182 -7.29 7.26 -30.73
N VAL A 183 -7.81 7.92 -31.77
CA VAL A 183 -9.24 7.86 -32.11
C VAL A 183 -9.61 6.44 -32.52
N ARG A 184 -8.72 5.77 -33.27
CA ARG A 184 -8.87 4.35 -33.63
C ARG A 184 -8.81 3.42 -32.42
N ALA A 185 -7.96 3.74 -31.45
CA ALA A 185 -7.74 2.90 -30.28
C ALA A 185 -8.70 3.15 -29.11
N LYS A 186 -9.62 4.11 -29.22
CA LYS A 186 -10.44 4.64 -28.11
C LYS A 186 -11.11 3.56 -27.24
N THR A 187 -11.55 2.44 -27.80
CA THR A 187 -12.26 1.38 -27.06
C THR A 187 -11.37 0.52 -26.18
N TYR A 188 -10.05 0.54 -26.39
CA TYR A 188 -9.07 -0.28 -25.67
C TYR A 188 -7.86 0.54 -25.15
N LEU A 189 -7.95 1.87 -25.20
CA LEU A 189 -6.86 2.79 -24.88
C LEU A 189 -6.51 2.84 -23.38
N GLU A 190 -7.46 2.56 -22.50
CA GLU A 190 -7.31 2.76 -21.05
C GLU A 190 -6.16 1.92 -20.44
N GLU A 191 -6.09 0.63 -20.77
CA GLU A 191 -5.10 -0.27 -20.21
C GLU A 191 -3.66 0.08 -20.65
N PRO A 192 -3.37 0.30 -21.95
CA PRO A 192 -2.07 0.81 -22.41
C PRO A 192 -1.67 2.15 -21.78
N LEU A 193 -2.60 3.09 -21.61
CA LEU A 193 -2.31 4.36 -20.93
C LEU A 193 -1.94 4.15 -19.46
N ARG A 194 -2.57 3.19 -18.77
CA ARG A 194 -2.21 2.84 -17.38
C ARG A 194 -0.81 2.26 -17.28
N LEU A 195 -0.41 1.42 -18.24
CA LEU A 195 0.96 0.90 -18.33
C LEU A 195 1.97 2.04 -18.57
N VAL A 196 1.67 2.96 -19.47
CA VAL A 196 2.51 4.15 -19.72
C VAL A 196 2.61 5.04 -18.48
N ALA A 197 1.49 5.33 -17.82
CA ALA A 197 1.50 6.12 -16.60
C ALA A 197 2.32 5.44 -15.48
N HIS A 198 2.24 4.11 -15.36
CA HIS A 198 3.11 3.37 -14.45
C HIS A 198 4.60 3.51 -14.82
N LEU A 199 4.96 3.45 -16.10
CA LEU A 199 6.33 3.66 -16.57
C LEU A 199 6.84 5.06 -16.25
N ILE A 200 6.03 6.09 -16.52
CA ILE A 200 6.35 7.50 -16.22
C ILE A 200 6.58 7.70 -14.72
N MET A 201 5.69 7.17 -13.87
CA MET A 201 5.80 7.30 -12.42
C MET A 201 6.93 6.45 -11.81
N SER A 202 7.48 5.51 -12.59
CA SER A 202 8.65 4.71 -12.20
C SER A 202 9.97 5.36 -12.62
N ALA A 203 9.94 6.46 -13.38
CA ALA A 203 11.11 7.16 -13.86
C ALA A 203 11.82 7.93 -12.72
N PRO A 204 13.16 8.09 -12.75
CA PRO A 204 13.90 8.86 -11.75
C PRO A 204 13.38 10.30 -11.58
N GLU A 205 12.93 10.92 -12.66
CA GLU A 205 12.42 12.30 -12.69
C GLU A 205 11.16 12.46 -11.85
N TYR A 206 10.34 11.41 -11.71
CA TYR A 206 9.17 11.42 -10.83
C TYR A 206 9.58 11.54 -9.36
N GLN A 207 10.77 11.05 -8.99
CA GLN A 207 11.27 11.12 -7.61
C GLN A 207 11.85 12.48 -7.22
N LEU A 208 12.04 13.37 -8.20
CA LEU A 208 12.52 14.73 -7.98
C LEU A 208 11.39 15.73 -7.67
N ALA A 209 10.13 15.28 -7.79
CA ALA A 209 8.93 16.07 -7.51
C ALA A 209 8.61 16.15 -6.01
#